data_AF-A0A1Q6UDA3-F1
#
_entry.id   AF-A0A1Q6UDA3-F1
#
_cell.length_a   1.000
_cell.length_b   1.000
_cell.length_c   1.000
_cell.angle_alpha   90.00
_cell.angle_beta   90.00
_cell.angle_gamma   90.00
#
_symmetry.space_group_name_H-M   'P 1'
#
loop_
_entity.id
_entity.type
_entity.pdbx_description
1 polymer ?
#
loop_
_entity_poly.entity_id
_entity_poly.type
_entity_poly.pdbx_seq_one_letter_code
_entity_poly.pdbx_strand_id
1 'polypeptide(L)'
;MNDISKLLQEAKPLYFARKKRNNRIKAVVCMLVLTAGINFALPQKSPVFGEYGTETLLSMLENQIVSVEQDSVIKDMGLPVDDFGLLMVS
;
A
#
# COMPACT_ATOMS: atom_id res chain seq x y z
N MET A 1 50.22 -38.65 -0.59
CA MET A 1 49.77 -37.72 0.48
C MET A 1 49.45 -36.32 -0.04
N ASN A 2 50.12 -35.80 -1.08
CA ASN A 2 49.86 -34.47 -1.63
C ASN A 2 48.50 -34.35 -2.37
N ASP A 3 48.02 -35.42 -3.00
CA ASP A 3 46.79 -35.37 -3.82
C ASP A 3 45.51 -35.27 -2.97
N ILE A 4 45.49 -35.93 -1.82
CA ILE A 4 44.37 -35.85 -0.85
C ILE A 4 44.27 -34.43 -0.27
N SER A 5 45.41 -33.80 0.00
CA SER A 5 45.45 -32.42 0.50
C SER A 5 44.95 -31.42 -0.54
N LYS A 6 45.31 -31.62 -1.83
CA LYS A 6 44.78 -30.84 -2.96
C LYS A 6 43.27 -30.98 -3.12
N LEU A 7 42.74 -32.20 -3.06
CA LEU A 7 41.30 -32.48 -3.14
C LEU A 7 40.52 -31.78 -2.01
N LEU A 8 41.05 -31.78 -0.78
CA LEU A 8 40.45 -31.04 0.33
C LEU A 8 40.52 -29.52 0.14
N GLN A 9 41.58 -29.02 -0.51
CA GLN A 9 41.75 -27.59 -0.79
C GLN A 9 40.76 -27.10 -1.86
N GLU A 10 40.48 -27.91 -2.87
CA GLU A 10 39.47 -27.63 -3.91
C GLU A 10 38.02 -27.76 -3.40
N ALA A 11 37.76 -28.65 -2.44
CA ALA A 11 36.42 -28.81 -1.86
C ALA A 11 36.01 -27.67 -0.90
N LYS A 12 36.98 -26.98 -0.27
CA LYS A 12 36.76 -25.84 0.64
C LYS A 12 35.97 -24.68 0.02
N PRO A 13 36.33 -24.12 -1.14
CA PRO A 13 35.57 -23.01 -1.74
C PRO A 13 34.13 -23.41 -2.07
N LEU A 14 33.91 -24.66 -2.48
CA LEU A 14 32.57 -25.21 -2.74
C LEU A 14 31.73 -25.27 -1.45
N TYR A 15 32.33 -25.66 -0.33
CA TYR A 15 31.68 -25.65 0.98
C TYR A 15 31.28 -24.23 1.42
N PHE A 16 32.17 -23.25 1.29
CA PHE A 16 31.87 -21.86 1.70
C PHE A 16 30.78 -21.21 0.83
N ALA A 17 30.76 -21.49 -0.47
CA ALA A 17 29.69 -21.04 -1.37
C ALA A 17 28.32 -21.59 -0.94
N ARG A 18 28.25 -22.89 -0.63
CA ARG A 18 27.02 -23.54 -0.12
C ARG A 18 26.61 -22.99 1.25
N LYS A 19 27.58 -22.78 2.15
CA LYS A 19 27.33 -22.22 3.49
C LYS A 19 26.78 -20.79 3.44
N LYS A 20 27.32 -19.94 2.56
CA LYS A 20 26.83 -18.57 2.33
C LYS A 20 25.39 -18.57 1.80
N ARG A 21 25.07 -19.45 0.84
CA ARG A 21 23.71 -19.60 0.32
C ARG A 21 22.74 -20.08 1.40
N ASN A 22 23.12 -21.09 2.18
CA ASN A 22 22.27 -21.63 3.23
C ASN A 22 22.00 -20.59 4.34
N ASN A 23 22.98 -19.76 4.70
CA ASN A 23 22.77 -18.67 5.65
C ASN A 23 21.79 -17.62 5.12
N ARG A 24 21.87 -17.28 3.82
CA ARG A 24 20.89 -16.37 3.17
C ARG A 24 19.49 -16.97 3.15
N ILE A 25 19.36 -18.25 2.81
CA ILE A 25 18.06 -18.96 2.82
C ILE A 25 17.46 -18.96 4.23
N LYS A 26 18.26 -19.27 5.27
CA LYS A 26 17.80 -19.21 6.66
C LYS A 26 17.30 -17.82 7.05
N ALA A 27 17.99 -16.76 6.64
CA ALA A 27 17.56 -15.39 6.89
C ALA A 27 16.23 -15.06 6.19
N VAL A 28 16.08 -15.43 4.91
CA VAL A 28 14.83 -15.22 4.16
C VAL A 28 13.67 -15.98 4.77
N VAL A 29 13.87 -17.25 5.13
CA VAL A 29 12.84 -18.07 5.79
C VAL A 29 12.45 -17.47 7.15
N CYS A 30 13.41 -16.99 7.93
CA CYS A 30 13.14 -16.34 9.21
C CYS A 30 12.30 -15.06 9.03
N MET A 31 12.65 -14.21 8.05
CA MET A 31 11.87 -13.00 7.74
C MET A 31 10.46 -13.33 7.25
N LEU A 32 10.29 -14.39 6.47
CA LEU A 32 8.97 -14.85 6.02
C LEU A 32 8.11 -15.33 7.20
N VAL A 33 8.66 -16.13 8.10
CA VAL A 33 7.94 -16.59 9.29
C VAL A 33 7.57 -15.43 10.21
N LEU A 34 8.48 -14.46 10.42
CA LEU A 34 8.19 -13.28 11.24
C LEU A 34 7.09 -12.41 10.62
N THR A 35 7.15 -12.16 9.30
CA THR A 35 6.11 -11.38 8.61
C THR A 35 4.77 -12.11 8.61
N ALA A 36 4.73 -13.41 8.34
CA ALA A 36 3.50 -14.21 8.44
C ALA A 36 2.95 -14.25 9.88
N GLY A 37 3.83 -14.39 10.88
CA GLY A 37 3.46 -14.36 12.29
C GLY A 37 2.89 -13.02 12.73
N ILE A 38 3.46 -11.90 12.27
CA ILE A 38 2.92 -10.56 12.52
C ILE A 38 1.55 -10.39 11.86
N ASN A 39 1.37 -10.87 10.63
CA ASN A 39 0.07 -10.84 9.93
C ASN A 39 -1.01 -11.71 10.62
N PHE A 40 -0.61 -12.77 11.34
CA PHE A 40 -1.53 -13.64 12.08
C PHE A 40 -1.83 -13.13 13.49
N ALA A 41 -0.82 -12.60 14.18
CA ALA A 41 -0.92 -12.17 15.58
C ALA A 41 -1.51 -10.76 15.71
N LEU A 42 -1.29 -9.89 14.73
CA LEU A 42 -2.08 -8.67 14.64
C LEU A 42 -3.46 -9.10 14.12
N PRO A 43 -4.55 -8.86 14.87
CA PRO A 43 -5.86 -8.91 14.25
C PRO A 43 -5.76 -7.98 13.04
N GLN A 44 -6.12 -8.47 11.86
CA GLN A 44 -6.36 -7.59 10.74
C GLN A 44 -7.42 -6.63 11.26
N LYS A 45 -6.99 -5.42 11.67
CA LYS A 45 -7.87 -4.26 11.64
C LYS A 45 -8.35 -4.33 10.21
N SER A 46 -9.61 -4.74 10.05
CA SER A 46 -10.29 -4.64 8.78
C SER A 46 -9.82 -3.36 8.13
N PRO A 47 -9.52 -3.33 6.83
CA PRO A 47 -9.47 -2.04 6.19
C PRO A 47 -10.83 -1.41 6.53
N VAL A 48 -10.81 -0.41 7.40
CA VAL A 48 -11.89 0.59 7.49
C VAL A 48 -12.04 1.28 6.10
N PHE A 49 -11.12 0.97 5.18
CA PHE A 49 -11.14 1.18 3.73
C PHE A 49 -11.67 -0.02 2.91
N GLY A 50 -12.61 -0.83 3.42
CA GLY A 50 -13.10 -2.02 2.73
C GLY A 50 -14.48 -1.88 2.05
N GLU A 51 -15.36 -1.04 2.57
CA GLU A 51 -16.76 -0.96 2.11
C GLU A 51 -17.44 0.36 2.47
N TYR A 52 -16.68 1.32 3.02
CA TYR A 52 -17.18 2.66 3.33
C TYR A 52 -16.37 3.75 2.63
N GLY A 53 -15.16 3.46 2.13
CA GLY A 53 -14.30 4.45 1.49
C GLY A 53 -14.66 4.72 0.04
N THR A 54 -15.11 3.70 -0.69
CA THR A 54 -15.50 3.83 -2.09
C THR A 54 -16.87 4.50 -2.23
N GLU A 55 -17.83 4.12 -1.39
CA GLU A 55 -19.17 4.72 -1.36
C GLU A 55 -19.14 6.15 -0.82
N THR A 56 -18.27 6.47 0.14
CA THR A 56 -18.10 7.87 0.59
C THR A 56 -17.41 8.72 -0.48
N LEU A 57 -16.39 8.21 -1.18
CA LEU A 57 -15.77 8.96 -2.28
C LEU A 57 -16.71 9.11 -3.48
N LEU A 58 -17.49 8.08 -3.81
CA LEU A 58 -18.53 8.18 -4.85
C LEU A 58 -19.65 9.12 -4.44
N SER A 59 -20.14 9.10 -3.20
CA SER A 59 -21.18 10.03 -2.78
C SER A 59 -20.67 11.46 -2.65
N MET A 60 -19.40 11.68 -2.30
CA MET A 60 -18.79 13.01 -2.34
C MET A 60 -18.65 13.53 -3.77
N LEU A 61 -18.31 12.65 -4.72
CA LEU A 61 -18.25 12.99 -6.15
C LEU A 61 -19.65 13.26 -6.73
N GLU A 62 -20.63 12.42 -6.40
CA GLU A 62 -22.03 12.58 -6.80
C GLU A 62 -22.64 13.84 -6.20
N ASN A 63 -22.37 14.15 -4.92
CA ASN A 63 -22.77 15.42 -4.30
C ASN A 63 -22.09 16.63 -4.95
N GLN A 64 -20.84 16.52 -5.40
CA GLN A 64 -20.22 17.59 -6.19
C GLN A 64 -20.90 17.76 -7.54
N ILE A 65 -21.22 16.66 -8.24
CA ILE A 65 -21.92 16.70 -9.53
C ILE A 65 -23.33 17.31 -9.36
N VAL A 66 -24.09 16.87 -8.34
CA VAL A 66 -25.41 17.43 -8.02
C VAL A 66 -25.33 18.90 -7.62
N SER A 67 -24.30 19.30 -6.87
CA SER A 67 -24.08 20.72 -6.53
C SER A 67 -23.66 21.59 -7.72
N VAL A 68 -23.10 20.98 -8.77
CA VAL A 68 -22.77 21.65 -10.04
C VAL A 68 -23.99 21.71 -10.96
N GLU A 69 -24.89 20.73 -10.90
CA GLU A 69 -26.10 20.65 -11.73
C GLU A 69 -27.29 21.41 -11.15
N GLN A 70 -27.30 21.66 -9.84
CA GLN A 70 -28.28 22.54 -9.20
C GLN A 70 -27.92 24.01 -9.45
N ASP A 71 -28.81 24.69 -10.17
CA ASP A 71 -28.84 26.14 -10.32
C ASP A 71 -28.57 26.78 -8.94
N SER A 72 -27.61 27.71 -8.88
CA SER A 72 -27.01 28.12 -7.59
C SER A 72 -28.08 28.48 -6.55
N VAL A 73 -28.03 27.87 -5.36
CA VAL A 73 -28.96 28.15 -4.24
C VAL A 73 -29.00 29.65 -3.89
N ILE A 74 -27.94 30.38 -4.22
CA ILE A 74 -27.81 31.83 -4.03
C ILE A 74 -28.72 32.62 -4.99
N LYS A 75 -28.89 32.16 -6.24
CA LYS A 75 -29.82 32.71 -7.23
C LYS A 75 -31.27 32.48 -6.82
N ASP A 76 -31.58 31.33 -6.23
CA ASP A 76 -32.90 31.04 -5.65
C ASP A 76 -33.23 31.95 -4.44
N MET A 77 -32.21 32.42 -3.72
CA MET A 77 -32.35 33.43 -2.67
C MET A 77 -32.47 34.87 -3.20
N GLY A 78 -32.45 35.08 -4.52
CA GLY A 78 -32.61 36.40 -5.16
C GLY A 78 -31.38 37.31 -5.01
N LEU A 79 -30.22 36.77 -4.65
CA LEU A 79 -28.97 37.50 -4.51
C LEU A 79 -28.22 37.52 -5.86
N PRO A 80 -27.43 38.57 -6.15
CA PRO A 80 -26.64 38.63 -7.38
C PRO A 80 -25.52 37.58 -7.36
N VAL A 81 -25.36 36.86 -8.46
CA VAL A 81 -24.44 35.72 -8.62
C VAL A 81 -23.61 35.92 -9.89
N ASP A 82 -22.33 35.56 -9.85
CA ASP A 82 -21.40 35.57 -11.00
C ASP A 82 -21.64 34.37 -11.95
N ASP A 83 -20.99 34.36 -13.12
CA ASP A 83 -21.10 33.32 -14.17
C ASP A 83 -20.81 31.89 -13.67
N PHE A 84 -20.17 31.76 -12.51
CA PHE A 84 -19.83 30.49 -11.86
C PHE A 84 -20.79 30.08 -10.72
N GLY A 85 -21.91 30.78 -10.51
CA GLY A 85 -22.87 30.38 -9.47
C GLY A 85 -22.50 30.84 -8.04
N LEU A 86 -21.51 31.73 -7.89
CA LEU A 86 -21.04 32.26 -6.60
C LEU A 86 -21.56 33.68 -6.35
N LEU A 87 -21.79 34.04 -5.08
CA LEU A 87 -22.30 35.38 -4.68
C LEU A 87 -21.37 36.48 -5.19
N MET A 88 -21.93 37.38 -5.99
CA MET A 88 -21.22 38.54 -6.50
C MET A 88 -21.10 39.58 -5.38
N VAL A 89 -19.89 39.74 -4.83
CA VAL A 89 -19.57 40.81 -3.88
C VAL A 89 -19.08 42.01 -4.69
N SER A 90 -19.76 43.15 -4.56
CA SER A 90 -19.33 44.44 -5.13
C SER A 90 -18.17 45.05 -4.36
#